data_AF-A0A7X8Z9E6-F1
#
_entry.id   AF-A0A7X8Z9E6-F1
#
_cell.length_a   1.000
_cell.length_b   1.000
_cell.length_c   1.000
_cell.angle_alpha   90.00
_cell.angle_beta   90.00
_cell.angle_gamma   90.00
#
_symmetry.space_group_name_H-M   'P 1'
#
loop_
_entity.id
_entity.type
_entity.pdbx_description
1 polymer ?
#
loop_
_entity_poly.entity_id
_entity_poly.type
_entity_poly.pdbx_seq_one_letter_code
_entity_poly.pdbx_strand_id
1 'polypeptide(L)' 'MSIAVTGPNGLLGREVTKVFKKEYDVIELPHDILDITDLNQVREVLSNYMPTVLVNCAA' A
#
# COMPACT_ATOMS: atom_id res chain seq x y z
N MET A 1 -4.26 4.86 -13.07
CA MET A 1 -4.92 4.24 -11.91
C MET A 1 -3.88 4.11 -10.81
N SER A 2 -4.19 4.51 -9.58
CA SER A 2 -3.28 4.41 -8.44
C SER A 2 -3.58 3.16 -7.61
N ILE A 3 -2.53 2.44 -7.23
CA ILE A 3 -2.62 1.23 -6.40
C ILE A 3 -1.78 1.45 -5.15
N ALA A 4 -2.41 1.37 -3.97
CA ALA A 4 -1.70 1.34 -2.71
C ALA A 4 -1.36 -0.10 -2.31
N VAL A 5 -0.15 -0.33 -1.79
CA VAL A 5 0.31 -1.64 -1.31
C VAL A 5 0.81 -1.50 0.13
N THR A 6 0.16 -2.15 1.09
CA THR A 6 0.69 -2.26 2.47
C THR A 6 1.64 -3.44 2.58
N GLY A 7 2.58 -3.39 3.52
CA GLY A 7 3.61 -4.43 3.66
C GLY A 7 4.47 -4.64 2.39
N PRO A 8 4.89 -3.58 1.67
CA PRO A 8 5.63 -3.70 0.40
C PRO A 8 7.01 -4.38 0.57
N ASN A 9 7.54 -4.44 1.79
CA ASN A 9 8.84 -5.05 2.08
C ASN A 9 8.77 -6.58 2.33
N GLY A 10 7.57 -7.16 2.43
CA GLY A 10 7.37 -8.60 2.58
C GLY A 10 7.60 -9.37 1.27
N LEU A 11 7.61 -10.71 1.32
CA LEU A 11 7.83 -11.57 0.15
C LEU A 11 6.86 -11.26 -0.99
N LEU A 12 5.55 -11.20 -0.69
CA LEU A 12 4.53 -10.89 -1.68
C LEU A 12 4.53 -9.40 -2.06
N GLY A 13 4.56 -8.52 -1.05
CA GLY A 13 4.52 -7.07 -1.27
C GLY A 13 5.61 -6.58 -2.23
N ARG A 14 6.82 -7.14 -2.13
CA ARG A 14 7.96 -6.76 -2.98
C ARG A 14 7.73 -7.14 -4.44
N GLU A 15 7.28 -8.37 -4.69
CA GLU A 15 7.06 -8.84 -6.06
C GLU A 15 5.81 -8.17 -6.69
N VAL A 16 4.73 -7.97 -5.93
CA VAL A 16 3.53 -7.24 -6.37
C VAL A 16 3.89 -5.82 -6.77
N THR A 17 4.60 -5.09 -5.90
CA THR A 17 5.04 -3.72 -6.17
C THR A 17 5.90 -3.65 -7.43
N LYS A 18 6.86 -4.57 -7.58
CA LYS A 18 7.74 -4.64 -8.76
C LYS A 18 6.98 -4.88 -10.06
N VAL A 19 5.95 -5.73 -10.05
CA VAL A 19 5.13 -6.01 -11.25
C VAL A 19 4.22 -4.83 -11.56
N PHE A 20 3.52 -4.28 -10.57
CA PHE A 20 2.53 -3.22 -10.79
C PHE A 20 3.14 -1.88 -11.18
N LYS A 21 4.34 -1.56 -10.67
CA LYS A 21 5.07 -0.34 -11.08
C LYS A 21 5.38 -0.26 -12.59
N LYS A 22 5.25 -1.37 -13.33
CA LYS A 22 5.44 -1.39 -14.79
C LYS A 22 4.27 -0.75 -15.55
N GLU A 23 3.08 -0.74 -14.95
CA GLU A 23 1.82 -0.38 -15.63
C GLU A 23 0.98 0.64 -14.85
N TYR A 24 1.19 0.76 -13.54
CA TYR A 24 0.39 1.59 -12.64
C TYR A 24 1.24 2.50 -11.76
N ASP A 25 0.60 3.54 -11.24
CA ASP A 25 1.18 4.39 -10.20
C ASP A 25 1.03 3.69 -8.85
N VAL A 26 2.14 3.25 -8.25
CA VAL A 26 2.13 2.43 -7.03
C VAL A 26 2.56 3.25 -5.84
N ILE A 27 1.68 3.30 -4.84
CA ILE A 27 1.89 3.94 -3.54
C ILE A 27 2.30 2.86 -2.55
N GLU A 28 3.56 2.85 -2.14
CA GLU A 28 4.06 1.93 -1.14
C GLU A 28 3.75 2.45 0.26
N LEU A 29 3.09 1.64 1.08
CA LEU A 29 2.72 1.94 2.46
C LEU A 29 3.41 0.95 3.42
N PRO A 30 4.71 1.14 3.70
CA PRO A 30 5.42 0.36 4.72
C PRO A 30 4.89 0.63 6.13
N HIS A 31 5.21 -0.23 7.09
CA HIS A 31 4.63 -0.21 8.44
C HIS A 31 4.90 1.11 9.21
N ASP A 32 6.02 1.78 8.92
CA ASP A 32 6.37 3.10 9.47
C ASP A 32 5.56 4.26 8.87
N ILE A 33 4.93 4.06 7.70
CA ILE A 33 4.01 5.01 7.07
C ILE A 33 2.55 4.66 7.41
N LEU A 34 2.22 3.38 7.47
CA LEU A 34 0.89 2.89 7.81
C LEU A 34 0.96 1.60 8.64
N ASP A 35 0.62 1.71 9.91
CA ASP A 35 0.23 0.60 10.77
C ASP A 35 -1.23 0.25 10.48
N ILE A 36 -1.45 -0.91 9.86
CA ILE A 36 -2.79 -1.38 9.51
C ILE A 36 -3.67 -1.71 10.72
N THR A 37 -3.10 -1.77 11.93
CA THR A 37 -3.84 -2.00 13.18
C THR A 37 -4.43 -0.71 13.77
N ASP A 38 -3.95 0.47 13.34
CA ASP A 38 -4.49 1.77 13.73
C ASP A 38 -5.55 2.26 12.73
N LEU A 39 -6.82 2.13 13.10
CA LEU A 39 -7.95 2.53 12.25
C LEU A 39 -7.96 4.04 11.91
N ASN A 40 -7.51 4.90 12.81
CA ASN A 40 -7.51 6.34 12.56
C ASN A 40 -6.44 6.69 11.55
N GLN A 41 -5.24 6.11 11.70
CA GLN A 41 -4.16 6.28 10.74
C GLN A 41 -4.54 5.72 9.37
N VAL A 42 -5.14 4.53 9.30
CA VAL A 42 -5.66 3.95 8.04
C VAL A 42 -6.58 4.92 7.31
N ARG A 43 -7.54 5.52 8.04
CA ARG A 43 -8.47 6.49 7.44
C ARG A 43 -7.75 7.72 6.92
N GLU A 44 -6.88 8.32 7.72
CA GLU A 44 -6.12 9.50 7.35
C GLU A 44 -5.27 9.25 6.09
N VAL A 45 -4.46 8.19 6.11
CA VAL A 45 -3.56 7.84 5.00
C VAL A 45 -4.34 7.55 3.71
N LEU A 46 -5.40 6.73 3.77
CA LEU A 46 -6.16 6.38 2.57
C LEU A 46 -6.99 7.56 2.04
N SER A 47 -7.47 8.46 2.90
CA SER A 47 -8.13 9.71 2.48
C SER A 47 -7.16 10.71 1.85
N ASN A 48 -5.87 10.70 2.22
CA ASN A 48 -4.86 11.56 1.62
C ASN A 48 -4.40 11.04 0.25
N TYR A 49 -4.16 9.73 0.13
CA TYR A 49 -3.67 9.12 -1.11
C TYR A 49 -4.76 8.79 -2.12
N MET A 50 -5.99 8.53 -1.66
CA MET A 50 -7.15 8.17 -2.50
C MET A 50 -6.82 7.11 -3.58
N PRO A 51 -6.24 5.95 -3.21
CA PRO A 51 -5.92 4.93 -4.19
C PRO A 51 -7.20 4.33 -4.79
N THR A 52 -7.15 3.94 -6.07
CA THR A 52 -8.27 3.23 -6.71
C THR A 52 -8.38 1.78 -6.20
N VAL A 53 -7.24 1.18 -5.85
CA VAL A 53 -7.13 -0.18 -5.32
C VAL A 53 -6.16 -0.18 -4.14
N LEU A 54 -6.52 -0.87 -3.06
CA LEU A 54 -5.63 -1.18 -1.94
C LEU A 54 -5.34 -2.69 -1.93
N VAL A 55 -4.07 -3.06 -1.99
CA VAL A 55 -3.61 -4.44 -1.85
C VAL A 55 -2.95 -4.59 -0.49
N ASN A 56 -3.57 -5.34 0.41
CA ASN A 56 -3.01 -5.61 1.73
C ASN A 56 -2.02 -6.78 1.66
N CYS A 57 -0.72 -6.53 1.83
CA CYS A 57 0.30 -7.57 1.94
C CYS A 57 0.98 -7.61 3.32
N ALA A 58 0.55 -6.78 4.26
CA ALA A 58 1.00 -6.85 5.64
C ALA A 58 0.32 -8.04 6.37
N ALA A 59 1.12 -8.80 7.11
CA ALA A 59 0.72 -9.97 7.92
C ALA A 59 1.64 -10.12 9.12
#